data_AF-M9M3W5-F1
#
_entry.id   AF-M9M3W5-F1
#
_cell.length_a   1.000
_cell.length_b   1.000
_cell.length_c   1.000
_cell.angle_alpha   90.00
_cell.angle_beta   90.00
_cell.angle_gamma   90.00
#
_symmetry.space_group_name_H-M   'P 1'
#
loop_
_entity.id
_entity.type
_entity.pdbx_description
1 polymer ?
#
loop_
_entity_poly.entity_id
_entity_poly.type
_entity_poly.pdbx_seq_one_letter_code
_entity_poly.pdbx_strand_id
1 'polypeptide(L)'
;MTDFRIPKYEVLAQEETIHEMPVGVQMIKAEQIWQESRKGEDVVVAVIDSGCNVQHADLSSNIVATRNFVASEGGDSDVTDFSGHGTHVAGTIAAVENGNGVIGVALVAKVMQRINSWRRAIRRAFCCWSCSRVRDSDSFFIKERFVRRAEKSCWKTD
;
A
#
# COMPACT_ATOMS: atom_id res chain seq x y z
N MET A 1 18.91 34.32 14.48
CA MET A 1 18.30 33.42 13.48
C MET A 1 19.01 33.68 12.17
N THR A 2 19.81 32.73 11.70
CA THR A 2 20.52 32.84 10.41
C THR A 2 19.52 32.71 9.27
N ASP A 3 19.53 33.69 8.36
CA ASP A 3 18.74 33.73 7.11
C ASP A 3 19.23 32.60 6.18
N PHE A 4 18.67 31.40 6.33
CA PHE A 4 18.96 30.29 5.42
C PHE A 4 18.16 30.49 4.13
N ARG A 5 18.83 30.95 3.08
CA ARG A 5 18.25 31.02 1.73
C ARG A 5 18.61 29.77 0.95
N ILE A 6 17.59 29.12 0.40
CA ILE A 6 17.78 28.03 -0.55
C ILE A 6 18.60 28.56 -1.73
N PRO A 7 19.66 27.86 -2.17
CA PRO A 7 20.42 28.23 -3.36
C PRO A 7 19.49 28.38 -4.57
N LYS A 8 19.80 29.31 -5.47
CA LYS A 8 19.07 29.42 -6.73
C LYS A 8 19.21 28.09 -7.48
N TYR A 9 18.09 27.45 -7.76
CA TYR A 9 18.01 26.27 -8.62
C TYR A 9 17.26 26.63 -9.89
N GLU A 10 17.59 25.95 -10.99
CA GLU A 10 16.87 26.03 -12.25
C GLU A 10 16.22 24.67 -12.48
N VAL A 11 14.90 24.66 -12.71
CA VAL A 11 14.19 23.45 -13.09
C VAL A 11 14.52 23.18 -14.55
N LEU A 12 15.35 22.16 -14.79
CA LEU A 12 15.85 21.84 -16.13
C LEU A 12 14.76 21.25 -17.03
N ALA A 13 13.88 20.42 -16.48
CA ALA A 13 12.72 19.86 -17.17
C ALA A 13 11.71 19.31 -16.14
N GLN A 14 10.43 19.32 -16.51
CA GLN A 14 9.38 18.57 -15.84
C GLN A 14 8.72 17.72 -16.92
N GLU A 15 8.99 16.41 -16.91
CA GLU A 15 8.38 15.49 -17.88
C GLU A 15 7.04 14.99 -17.35
N GLU A 16 6.00 15.06 -18.19
CA GLU A 16 4.64 14.65 -17.84
C GLU A 16 4.43 13.13 -17.97
N THR A 17 5.25 12.45 -18.77
CA THR A 17 5.20 11.00 -18.99
C THR A 17 6.62 10.45 -18.94
N ILE A 18 6.98 9.91 -17.78
CA ILE A 18 8.19 9.13 -17.62
C ILE A 18 7.88 7.66 -17.89
N HIS A 19 8.84 6.92 -18.43
CA HIS A 19 8.80 5.48 -18.47
C HIS A 19 10.16 4.98 -17.99
N GLU A 20 10.30 4.85 -16.68
CA GLU A 20 11.57 4.47 -16.09
C GLU A 20 11.44 3.43 -14.98
N MET A 21 12.45 2.56 -14.92
CA MET A 21 12.70 1.74 -13.75
C MET A 21 13.42 2.58 -12.71
N PRO A 22 12.79 2.86 -11.55
CA PRO A 22 13.43 3.68 -10.53
C PRO A 22 14.78 3.09 -10.11
N VAL A 23 15.77 3.95 -9.88
CA VAL A 23 17.13 3.54 -9.50
C VAL A 23 17.12 2.60 -8.29
N GLY A 24 16.22 2.83 -7.32
CA GLY A 24 16.06 1.97 -6.16
C GLY A 24 15.71 0.52 -6.52
N VAL A 25 14.83 0.31 -7.51
CA VAL A 25 14.43 -1.02 -8.00
C VAL A 25 15.61 -1.73 -8.67
N GLN A 26 16.43 -0.97 -9.41
CA GLN A 26 17.67 -1.49 -10.03
C GLN A 26 18.70 -1.89 -8.98
N MET A 27 18.91 -1.05 -7.96
CA MET A 27 19.90 -1.28 -6.91
C MET A 27 19.62 -2.54 -6.08
N ILE A 28 18.34 -2.84 -5.82
CA ILE A 28 17.95 -4.07 -5.11
C ILE A 28 17.89 -5.30 -6.04
N LYS A 29 18.20 -5.13 -7.33
CA LYS A 29 18.20 -6.19 -8.35
C LYS A 29 16.85 -6.93 -8.46
N ALA A 30 15.74 -6.21 -8.28
CA ALA A 30 14.40 -6.81 -8.32
C ALA A 30 14.12 -7.52 -9.65
N GLU A 31 14.62 -6.96 -10.76
CA GLU A 31 14.47 -7.52 -12.11
C GLU A 31 14.96 -8.97 -12.23
N GLN A 32 16.04 -9.31 -11.51
CA GLN A 32 16.64 -10.65 -11.57
C GLN A 32 15.72 -11.73 -10.97
N ILE A 33 14.82 -11.35 -10.06
CA ILE A 33 13.99 -12.27 -9.29
C ILE A 33 12.53 -12.21 -9.77
N TRP A 34 12.13 -11.26 -10.61
CA TRP A 34 10.74 -11.13 -11.07
C TRP A 34 10.17 -12.39 -11.73
N GLN A 35 10.98 -13.12 -12.49
CA GLN A 35 10.55 -14.38 -13.12
C GLN A 35 10.29 -15.47 -12.08
N GLU A 36 11.18 -15.62 -11.10
CA GLU A 36 11.07 -16.64 -10.05
C GLU A 36 9.96 -16.30 -9.03
N SER A 37 9.88 -15.02 -8.63
CA SER A 37 8.89 -14.51 -7.68
C SER A 37 7.53 -14.21 -8.29
N ARG A 38 7.36 -14.45 -9.61
CA ARG A 38 6.14 -14.11 -10.37
C ARG A 38 5.69 -12.67 -10.14
N LYS A 39 6.66 -11.75 -10.02
CA LYS A 39 6.42 -10.31 -9.78
C LYS A 39 5.56 -10.00 -8.54
N GLY A 40 5.49 -10.91 -7.55
CA GLY A 40 4.69 -10.72 -6.33
C GLY A 40 3.24 -11.21 -6.43
N GLU A 41 2.96 -12.17 -7.32
CA GLU A 41 1.64 -12.84 -7.41
C GLU A 41 1.22 -13.41 -6.05
N ASP A 42 -0.08 -13.34 -5.73
CA ASP A 42 -0.69 -13.77 -4.47
C ASP A 42 -0.19 -13.09 -3.18
N VAL A 43 0.66 -12.07 -3.29
CA VAL A 43 1.13 -11.28 -2.14
C VAL A 43 0.20 -10.09 -1.93
N VAL A 44 -0.31 -9.95 -0.70
CA VAL A 44 -1.11 -8.79 -0.28
C VAL A 44 -0.30 -7.94 0.70
N VAL A 45 -0.07 -6.67 0.34
CA VAL A 45 0.66 -5.69 1.15
C VAL A 45 -0.31 -4.65 1.69
N ALA A 46 -0.33 -4.45 3.00
CA ALA A 46 -1.11 -3.38 3.62
C ALA A 46 -0.25 -2.12 3.81
N VAL A 47 -0.62 -1.04 3.15
CA VAL A 47 0.03 0.28 3.30
C VAL A 47 -0.76 1.07 4.32
N ILE A 48 -0.12 1.45 5.43
CA ILE A 48 -0.72 2.26 6.49
C ILE A 48 -0.07 3.64 6.48
N ASP A 49 -0.68 4.59 5.80
CA ASP A 49 -0.07 5.89 5.47
C ASP A 49 -1.12 7.03 5.40
N SER A 50 -0.82 8.14 4.71
CA SER A 50 -1.67 9.33 4.53
C SER A 50 -2.87 9.11 3.61
N GLY A 51 -2.88 8.03 2.84
CA GLY A 51 -3.88 7.76 1.81
C GLY A 51 -3.26 7.16 0.56
N CYS A 52 -4.07 6.99 -0.48
CA CYS A 52 -3.60 6.66 -1.80
C CYS A 52 -4.56 7.19 -2.87
N ASN A 53 -4.03 7.71 -3.97
CA ASN A 53 -4.82 7.92 -5.17
C ASN A 53 -5.17 6.56 -5.81
N VAL A 54 -6.35 6.03 -5.48
CA VAL A 54 -6.82 4.73 -5.96
C VAL A 54 -7.12 4.70 -7.45
N GLN A 55 -7.26 5.86 -8.09
CA GLN A 55 -7.52 6.00 -9.52
C GLN A 55 -6.22 6.24 -10.31
N HIS A 56 -5.05 6.23 -9.67
CA HIS A 56 -3.78 6.39 -10.36
C HIS A 56 -3.58 5.25 -11.36
N ALA A 57 -3.16 5.58 -12.59
CA ALA A 57 -2.99 4.62 -13.68
C ALA A 57 -2.09 3.44 -13.27
N ASP A 58 -1.02 3.74 -12.53
CA ASP A 58 -0.04 2.74 -12.09
C ASP A 58 -0.47 1.91 -10.88
N LEU A 59 -1.57 2.25 -10.19
CA LEU A 59 -1.97 1.59 -8.93
C LEU A 59 -3.37 0.98 -8.95
N SER A 60 -4.26 1.51 -9.78
CA SER A 60 -5.68 1.14 -9.80
C SER A 60 -5.93 -0.36 -10.00
N SER A 61 -5.10 -1.06 -10.78
CA SER A 61 -5.21 -2.51 -11.01
C SER A 61 -4.78 -3.37 -9.82
N ASN A 62 -3.99 -2.81 -8.92
CA ASN A 62 -3.36 -3.53 -7.81
C ASN A 62 -4.03 -3.26 -6.46
N ILE A 63 -4.85 -2.21 -6.35
CA ILE A 63 -5.58 -1.90 -5.11
C ILE A 63 -6.80 -2.81 -4.96
N VAL A 64 -6.83 -3.62 -3.90
CA VAL A 64 -7.91 -4.61 -3.65
C VAL A 64 -8.86 -4.22 -2.53
N ALA A 65 -8.42 -3.38 -1.60
CA ALA A 65 -9.24 -2.93 -0.50
C ALA A 65 -8.74 -1.60 0.04
N THR A 66 -9.67 -0.79 0.53
CA THR A 66 -9.37 0.49 1.18
C THR A 66 -10.04 0.51 2.55
N ARG A 67 -9.40 1.16 3.52
CA ARG A 67 -10.00 1.40 4.82
C ARG A 67 -9.45 2.65 5.46
N ASN A 68 -10.34 3.50 5.92
CA ASN A 68 -10.01 4.67 6.69
C ASN A 68 -10.20 4.40 8.20
N PHE A 69 -9.22 4.77 9.02
CA PHE A 69 -9.31 4.71 10.47
C PHE A 69 -9.42 6.10 11.12
N VAL A 70 -9.48 7.15 10.32
CA VAL A 70 -9.60 8.56 10.72
C VAL A 70 -11.06 8.97 10.61
N ALA A 71 -11.78 8.86 11.72
CA ALA A 71 -13.20 9.18 11.79
C ALA A 71 -13.55 10.63 11.41
N SER A 72 -12.58 11.53 11.39
CA SER A 72 -12.75 12.95 11.03
C SER A 72 -12.55 13.22 9.54
N GLU A 73 -12.12 12.25 8.75
CA GLU A 73 -11.78 12.43 7.34
C GLU A 73 -12.59 11.44 6.50
N GLY A 74 -13.66 11.91 5.85
CA GLY A 74 -14.43 11.10 4.90
C GLY A 74 -15.15 9.88 5.52
N GLY A 75 -15.57 8.97 4.64
CA GLY A 75 -16.18 7.69 5.03
C GLY A 75 -15.15 6.59 5.29
N ASP A 76 -15.58 5.46 5.86
CA ASP A 76 -14.73 4.31 6.19
C ASP A 76 -13.92 3.73 5.01
N SER A 77 -14.29 4.04 3.77
CA SER A 77 -13.59 3.62 2.55
C SER A 77 -12.83 4.74 1.85
N ASP A 78 -12.97 5.99 2.30
CA ASP A 78 -12.31 7.15 1.72
C ASP A 78 -10.85 7.14 2.12
N VAL A 79 -9.97 6.85 1.16
CA VAL A 79 -8.53 6.85 1.37
C VAL A 79 -7.82 7.91 0.53
N THR A 80 -8.52 9.00 0.19
CA THR A 80 -7.96 10.07 -0.64
C THR A 80 -6.68 10.62 -0.04
N ASP A 81 -5.62 10.63 -0.84
CA ASP A 81 -4.31 11.12 -0.40
C ASP A 81 -4.18 12.62 -0.66
N PHE A 82 -4.21 13.42 0.42
CA PHE A 82 -3.96 14.86 0.34
C PHE A 82 -2.48 15.22 0.45
N SER A 83 -1.62 14.28 0.88
CA SER A 83 -0.18 14.51 1.06
C SER A 83 0.65 14.01 -0.11
N GLY A 84 0.17 12.98 -0.82
CA GLY A 84 0.91 12.26 -1.86
C GLY A 84 1.88 11.18 -1.34
N HIS A 85 2.14 11.13 -0.02
CA HIS A 85 3.13 10.22 0.56
C HIS A 85 2.70 8.76 0.43
N GLY A 86 1.47 8.42 0.83
CA GLY A 86 1.00 7.04 0.74
C GLY A 86 0.81 6.55 -0.70
N THR A 87 0.48 7.44 -1.64
CA THR A 87 0.49 7.13 -3.08
C THR A 87 1.90 6.80 -3.57
N HIS A 88 2.91 7.58 -3.16
CA HIS A 88 4.31 7.33 -3.52
C HIS A 88 4.84 6.01 -2.92
N VAL A 89 4.49 5.71 -1.67
CA VAL A 89 4.82 4.44 -1.02
C VAL A 89 4.18 3.28 -1.77
N ALA A 90 2.90 3.38 -2.12
CA ALA A 90 2.20 2.37 -2.88
C ALA A 90 2.82 2.15 -4.27
N GLY A 91 3.22 3.23 -4.94
CA GLY A 91 3.93 3.19 -6.23
C GLY A 91 5.24 2.44 -6.15
N THR A 92 6.04 2.71 -5.13
CA THR A 92 7.32 2.01 -4.91
C THR A 92 7.11 0.50 -4.74
N ILE A 93 6.02 0.09 -4.08
CA ILE A 93 5.74 -1.32 -3.82
C ILE A 93 5.20 -2.01 -5.06
N ALA A 94 4.12 -1.49 -5.65
CA ALA A 94 3.29 -2.21 -6.61
C ALA A 94 2.79 -1.34 -7.77
N ALA A 95 3.58 -0.36 -8.24
CA ALA A 95 3.29 0.27 -9.51
C ALA A 95 3.37 -0.76 -10.65
N VAL A 96 2.33 -0.80 -11.49
CA VAL A 96 2.20 -1.75 -12.60
C VAL A 96 3.09 -1.34 -13.77
N GLU A 97 3.59 -2.34 -14.48
CA GLU A 97 4.25 -2.16 -15.78
C GLU A 97 3.19 -2.01 -16.88
N ASN A 98 2.84 -0.76 -17.20
CA ASN A 98 1.82 -0.43 -18.20
C ASN A 98 2.38 0.40 -19.40
N GLY A 99 3.70 0.57 -19.48
CA GLY A 99 4.33 1.40 -20.52
C GLY A 99 4.28 2.91 -20.23
N ASN A 100 3.82 3.31 -19.04
CA ASN A 100 3.80 4.69 -18.57
C ASN A 100 4.19 4.75 -17.07
N GLY A 101 4.62 5.92 -16.59
CA GLY A 101 4.99 6.13 -15.20
C GLY A 101 6.22 5.34 -14.75
N VAL A 102 6.12 4.77 -13.56
CA VAL A 102 7.20 4.03 -12.90
C VAL A 102 6.79 2.59 -12.64
N ILE A 103 7.78 1.70 -12.47
CA ILE A 103 7.53 0.32 -12.04
C ILE A 103 7.88 0.11 -10.57
N GLY A 104 7.04 -0.66 -9.88
CA GLY A 104 7.24 -1.02 -8.49
C GLY A 104 8.20 -2.20 -8.32
N VAL A 105 8.47 -2.56 -7.07
CA VAL A 105 9.26 -3.76 -6.75
C VAL A 105 8.47 -5.05 -7.03
N ALA A 106 7.17 -5.06 -6.76
CA ALA A 106 6.27 -6.21 -6.89
C ALA A 106 5.04 -5.83 -7.74
N LEU A 107 5.21 -5.90 -9.06
CA LEU A 107 4.31 -5.31 -10.06
C LEU A 107 2.88 -5.86 -10.04
N VAL A 108 2.67 -7.08 -9.55
CA VAL A 108 1.34 -7.71 -9.51
C VAL A 108 0.82 -7.95 -8.08
N ALA A 109 1.58 -7.50 -7.08
CA ALA A 109 1.16 -7.60 -5.68
C ALA A 109 -0.09 -6.76 -5.44
N LYS A 110 -0.96 -7.26 -4.56
CA LYS A 110 -2.20 -6.58 -4.20
C LYS A 110 -1.97 -5.64 -3.03
N VAL A 111 -2.52 -4.44 -3.11
CA VAL A 111 -2.35 -3.41 -2.08
C VAL A 111 -3.66 -3.17 -1.34
N MET A 112 -3.59 -3.25 -0.02
CA MET A 112 -4.66 -2.84 0.88
C MET A 112 -4.30 -1.48 1.47
N GLN A 113 -5.06 -0.45 1.12
CA GLN A 113 -4.81 0.91 1.60
C GLN A 113 -5.47 1.15 2.94
N ARG A 114 -4.72 1.70 3.87
CA ARG A 114 -5.18 2.02 5.22
C ARG A 114 -4.73 3.42 5.62
N ILE A 115 -5.68 4.33 5.86
CA ILE A 115 -5.33 5.62 6.44
C ILE A 115 -5.29 5.50 7.95
N ASN A 116 -4.20 5.96 8.56
CA ASN A 116 -4.18 6.26 9.98
C ASN A 116 -3.94 7.76 10.20
N SER A 117 -4.44 8.30 11.31
CA SER A 117 -3.89 9.56 11.80
C SER A 117 -2.70 9.21 12.67
N TRP A 118 -1.57 9.89 12.43
CA TRP A 118 -0.34 9.77 13.20
C TRP A 118 -0.56 9.85 14.72
N ARG A 119 -1.69 10.44 15.16
CA ARG A 119 -2.08 10.58 16.57
C ARG A 119 -2.64 9.32 17.25
N ARG A 120 -3.00 8.23 16.53
CA ARG A 120 -3.70 7.06 17.13
C ARG A 120 -3.26 5.66 16.63
N ALA A 121 -2.13 5.56 15.92
CA ALA A 121 -1.80 4.41 15.04
C ALA A 121 -1.60 3.02 15.68
N ILE A 122 -1.28 2.85 16.96
CA ILE A 122 -0.73 1.55 17.44
C ILE A 122 -1.79 0.56 17.96
N ARG A 123 -3.03 0.98 18.27
CA ARG A 123 -3.98 0.11 18.99
C ARG A 123 -4.95 -0.74 18.14
N ARG A 124 -5.15 -0.43 16.86
CA ARG A 124 -6.21 -1.10 16.04
C ARG A 124 -5.70 -1.93 14.85
N ALA A 125 -4.43 -1.79 14.45
CA ALA A 125 -3.88 -2.51 13.30
C ALA A 125 -3.84 -4.05 13.49
N PHE A 126 -3.64 -4.52 14.73
CA PHE A 126 -3.53 -5.95 15.05
C PHE A 126 -4.82 -6.76 14.84
N CYS A 127 -6.01 -6.15 14.97
CA CYS A 127 -7.26 -6.91 14.94
C CYS A 127 -7.64 -7.39 13.52
N CYS A 128 -7.25 -6.65 12.48
CA CYS A 128 -7.73 -6.95 11.12
C CYS A 128 -6.86 -7.95 10.35
N TRP A 129 -5.59 -8.13 10.74
CA TRP A 129 -4.71 -9.12 10.11
C TRP A 129 -5.23 -10.56 10.28
N SER A 130 -5.97 -10.82 11.35
CA SER A 130 -6.61 -12.11 11.60
C SER A 130 -7.86 -12.36 10.72
N CYS A 131 -8.53 -11.33 10.21
CA CYS A 131 -9.83 -11.48 9.57
C CYS A 131 -9.76 -11.65 8.04
N SER A 132 -8.66 -11.22 7.41
CA SER A 132 -8.46 -11.35 5.95
C SER A 132 -8.11 -12.77 5.51
N ARG A 133 -7.90 -13.72 6.44
CA ARG A 133 -7.43 -15.09 6.15
C ARG A 133 -8.55 -16.14 6.12
N VAL A 134 -9.83 -15.73 6.10
CA VAL A 134 -10.98 -16.65 6.11
C VAL A 134 -11.94 -16.29 4.98
N ARG A 135 -11.53 -16.47 3.72
CA ARG A 135 -12.50 -16.56 2.62
C ARG A 135 -12.06 -17.25 1.32
N ASP A 136 -10.91 -17.93 1.29
CA ASP A 136 -10.62 -18.85 0.19
C ASP A 136 -10.57 -20.28 0.73
N SER A 137 -11.55 -21.05 0.29
CA SER A 137 -11.74 -22.47 0.52
C SER A 137 -10.76 -23.31 -0.30
N ASP A 138 -10.45 -24.49 0.25
CA ASP A 138 -9.82 -25.65 -0.40
C ASP A 138 -8.30 -25.79 -0.32
N SER A 139 -7.82 -26.18 0.87
CA SER A 139 -6.82 -27.27 1.00
C SER A 139 -6.65 -27.72 2.46
N PHE A 140 -7.08 -28.96 2.71
CA PHE A 140 -6.57 -29.96 3.63
C PHE A 140 -5.91 -29.56 4.98
N PHE A 141 -6.59 -29.94 6.07
CA PHE A 141 -6.04 -30.46 7.33
C PHE A 141 -4.84 -29.74 7.99
N ILE A 142 -5.12 -28.89 8.99
CA ILE A 142 -4.79 -29.09 10.41
C ILE A 142 -5.64 -28.09 11.21
N LYS A 143 -6.56 -28.61 11.99
CA LYS A 143 -7.51 -27.86 12.82
C LYS A 143 -7.13 -28.02 14.29
N GLU A 144 -7.37 -26.95 15.05
CA GLU A 144 -7.47 -26.87 16.52
C GLU A 144 -6.16 -26.70 17.30
N ARG A 145 -5.93 -25.61 18.06
CA ARG A 145 -6.65 -25.34 19.33
C ARG A 145 -6.64 -23.88 19.83
N PHE A 146 -6.23 -22.88 19.03
CA PHE A 146 -5.99 -21.52 19.55
C PHE A 146 -7.07 -20.46 19.21
N VAL A 147 -8.08 -20.79 18.40
CA VAL A 147 -8.93 -19.76 17.73
C VAL A 147 -10.20 -19.36 18.51
N ARG A 148 -10.62 -20.07 19.56
CA ARG A 148 -11.93 -19.80 20.21
C ARG A 148 -11.99 -18.57 21.14
N ARG A 149 -10.92 -17.78 21.29
CA ARG A 149 -10.90 -16.62 22.21
C ARG A 149 -10.93 -15.24 21.52
N ALA A 150 -10.66 -15.16 20.21
CA ALA A 150 -10.61 -13.89 19.48
C ALA A 150 -11.96 -13.48 18.83
N GLU A 151 -12.89 -14.41 18.62
CA GLU A 151 -14.14 -14.13 17.90
C GLU A 151 -15.12 -13.25 18.70
N LYS A 152 -15.01 -13.19 20.03
CA LYS A 152 -16.00 -12.50 20.87
C LYS A 152 -15.77 -10.99 21.05
N SER A 153 -14.61 -10.45 20.69
CA SER A 153 -14.30 -9.02 20.94
C SER A 153 -14.40 -8.12 19.70
N CYS A 154 -14.48 -8.69 18.48
CA CYS A 154 -14.48 -7.90 17.24
C CYS A 154 -15.88 -7.53 16.72
N TRP A 155 -16.96 -8.08 17.30
CA TRP A 155 -18.34 -7.96 16.81
C TRP A 155 -19.32 -7.33 17.80
N LYS A 156 -18.85 -6.58 18.80
CA LYS A 156 -19.73 -5.72 19.59
C LYS A 156 -19.63 -4.29 19.08
N THR A 157 -20.55 -3.95 18.19
CA THR A 157 -21.01 -2.59 17.96
C THR A 157 -21.81 -2.17 19.19
N ASP A 158 -21.29 -1.17 19.92
CA ASP A 158 -22.13 -0.18 20.60
C ASP A 158 -22.13 1.08 19.72
#